data_AF-A0A8K0TUE8-F1
#
_entry.id   AF-A0A8K0TUE8-F1
#
_cell.length_a   1.000
_cell.length_b   1.000
_cell.length_c   1.000
_cell.angle_alpha   90.00
_cell.angle_beta   90.00
_cell.angle_gamma   90.00
#
_symmetry.space_group_name_H-M   'P 1'
#
loop_
_entity.id
_entity.type
_entity.pdbx_description
1 polymer ?
#
loop_
_entity_poly.entity_id
_entity_poly.type
_entity_poly.pdbx_seq_one_letter_code
_entity_poly.pdbx_strand_id
1 'polypeptide(L)'
;MRTMAMPVSIDTARYRWVLRAILPGRRALFTLVFALSSFGLLVLYALSQQSYAQLHSNMSSRWHKEYTSPVPGAEDFAHTVADMWRPYIHDADIANYTTKFGRNYTIDESRRVWDRPLGKDVLILDVDTRLDDPGRGSIMQKLTPRLAGRLNHYIYALIHGYDYRLIHAPKYWFRHQTWVKVPMMRESLKSYKFVVFLDSDAIFVEPLVPLEWLMDLWGVKNETTLAAMAIDLDEPSNYDSRGNIMWNTGFVITQQSQRTDDMFDSWVNCPTDEEFPGCSHWEYSWAHEQAAFAEYIRYEYNETDELVPIPSNDANGSPYIPQNATCGGAFVSHYWHSKNQSITDLHELVAGGLSHELEDGRGGDLMFKTFLDEHPFDRR
;
A
#
# COMPACT_ATOMS: atom_id res chain seq x y z
N MET A 1 62.25 -46.66 73.95
CA MET A 1 61.34 -46.47 72.81
C MET A 1 61.19 -44.97 72.56
N ARG A 2 61.80 -44.43 71.49
CA ARG A 2 61.62 -43.04 71.06
C ARG A 2 61.31 -43.04 69.56
N THR A 3 60.13 -42.52 69.24
CA THR A 3 59.60 -42.27 67.90
C THR A 3 60.35 -41.12 67.23
N MET A 4 60.85 -41.35 66.00
CA MET A 4 61.33 -40.31 65.10
C MET A 4 60.22 -39.98 64.10
N ALA A 5 59.79 -38.72 64.08
CA ALA A 5 59.04 -38.12 62.99
C ALA A 5 60.01 -37.27 62.15
N MET A 6 60.09 -37.50 60.84
CA MET A 6 60.77 -36.63 59.89
C MET A 6 59.76 -35.69 59.21
N PRO A 7 60.08 -34.40 59.00
CA PRO A 7 59.27 -33.52 58.19
C PRO A 7 59.67 -33.61 56.72
N VAL A 8 58.69 -33.77 55.82
CA VAL A 8 58.88 -33.57 54.38
C VAL A 8 58.52 -32.12 54.06
N SER A 9 59.52 -31.32 53.77
CA SER A 9 59.37 -29.97 53.21
C SER A 9 59.17 -30.09 51.70
N ILE A 10 57.98 -29.73 51.21
CA ILE A 10 57.69 -29.61 49.78
C ILE A 10 58.03 -28.18 49.35
N ASP A 11 59.09 -28.04 48.56
CA ASP A 11 59.54 -26.78 47.98
C ASP A 11 58.54 -26.28 46.93
N THR A 12 57.69 -25.32 47.33
CA THR A 12 56.66 -24.69 46.49
C THR A 12 57.23 -23.66 45.50
N ALA A 13 58.54 -23.38 45.52
CA ALA A 13 59.15 -22.39 44.64
C ALA A 13 59.33 -22.89 43.20
N ARG A 14 59.55 -24.20 43.00
CA ARG A 14 59.79 -24.78 41.65
C ARG A 14 58.56 -24.87 40.74
N TYR A 15 57.35 -24.82 41.29
CA TYR A 15 56.12 -24.88 40.48
C TYR A 15 55.61 -23.51 40.00
N ARG A 16 56.10 -22.40 40.57
CA ARG A 16 55.64 -21.05 40.19
C ARG A 16 56.19 -20.56 38.83
N TRP A 17 57.33 -21.08 38.38
CA TRP A 17 57.93 -20.72 37.09
C TRP A 17 57.28 -21.43 35.90
N VAL A 18 56.91 -22.69 36.06
CA VAL A 18 56.24 -23.49 35.00
C VAL A 18 54.84 -22.92 34.69
N LEU A 19 54.10 -22.45 35.70
CA LEU A 19 52.81 -21.81 35.49
C LEU A 19 52.91 -20.44 34.80
N ARG A 20 53.97 -19.65 35.04
CA ARG A 20 54.16 -18.32 34.42
C ARG A 20 54.58 -18.37 32.95
N ALA A 21 55.23 -19.43 32.48
CA ALA A 21 55.61 -19.60 31.08
C ALA A 21 54.46 -20.10 30.18
N ILE A 22 53.45 -20.78 30.74
CA ILE A 22 52.32 -21.36 30.00
C ILE A 22 51.11 -20.39 29.90
N LEU A 23 51.04 -19.41 30.80
CA LEU A 23 49.95 -18.42 30.88
C LEU A 23 49.83 -17.42 29.70
N PRO A 24 50.91 -16.85 29.12
CA PRO A 24 50.76 -15.88 28.04
C PRO A 24 50.28 -16.51 26.73
N GLY A 25 50.73 -17.74 26.42
CA GLY A 25 50.27 -18.48 25.24
C GLY A 25 48.78 -18.87 25.31
N ARG A 26 48.28 -19.23 26.49
CA ARG A 26 46.86 -19.52 26.69
C ARG A 26 45.98 -18.28 26.57
N ARG A 27 46.39 -17.14 27.10
CA ARG A 27 45.62 -15.88 26.94
C ARG A 27 45.57 -15.44 25.48
N ALA A 28 46.72 -15.44 24.78
CA ALA A 28 46.76 -15.10 23.36
C ALA A 28 45.91 -16.06 22.51
N LEU A 29 45.95 -17.37 22.81
CA LEU A 29 45.11 -18.36 22.13
C LEU A 29 43.61 -18.16 22.41
N PHE A 30 43.23 -17.88 23.65
CA PHE A 30 41.83 -17.57 24.00
C PHE A 30 41.34 -16.29 23.32
N THR A 31 42.15 -15.23 23.28
CA THR A 31 41.78 -13.99 22.59
C THR A 31 41.65 -14.19 21.08
N LEU A 32 42.54 -14.97 20.47
CA LEU A 32 42.47 -15.31 19.05
C LEU A 32 41.23 -16.14 18.72
N VAL A 33 40.92 -17.17 19.52
CA VAL A 33 39.73 -18.01 19.34
C VAL A 33 38.46 -17.18 19.48
N PHE A 34 38.38 -16.31 20.49
CA PHE A 34 37.21 -15.44 20.70
C PHE A 34 37.05 -14.43 19.57
N ALA A 35 38.13 -13.82 19.08
CA ALA A 35 38.09 -12.89 17.96
C ALA A 35 37.63 -13.58 16.65
N LEU A 36 38.12 -14.80 16.39
CA LEU A 36 37.72 -15.58 15.22
C LEU A 36 36.27 -16.05 15.29
N SER A 37 35.77 -16.44 16.47
CA SER A 37 34.36 -16.83 16.63
C SER A 37 33.42 -15.62 16.58
N SER A 38 33.79 -14.47 17.14
CA SER A 38 33.05 -13.21 16.97
C SER A 38 33.00 -12.76 15.52
N PHE A 39 34.13 -12.84 14.81
CA PHE A 39 34.18 -12.53 13.37
C PHE A 39 33.33 -13.53 12.56
N GLY A 40 33.40 -14.82 12.89
CA GLY A 40 32.56 -15.85 12.26
C GLY A 40 31.06 -15.61 12.47
N LEU A 41 30.65 -15.21 13.68
CA LEU A 41 29.26 -14.85 13.97
C LEU A 41 28.82 -13.59 13.22
N LEU A 42 29.69 -12.57 13.12
CA LEU A 42 29.41 -11.36 12.34
C LEU A 42 29.27 -11.66 10.85
N VAL A 43 30.14 -12.53 10.29
CA VAL A 43 30.04 -12.96 8.90
C VAL A 43 28.77 -13.78 8.67
N LEU A 44 28.42 -14.69 9.57
CA LEU A 44 27.16 -15.45 9.47
C LEU A 44 25.93 -14.55 9.59
N TYR A 45 25.96 -13.55 10.47
CA TYR A 45 24.92 -12.55 10.60
C TYR A 45 24.78 -11.73 9.31
N ALA A 46 25.88 -11.18 8.79
CA ALA A 46 25.88 -10.42 7.53
C ALA A 46 25.40 -11.27 6.34
N LEU A 47 25.82 -12.54 6.25
CA LEU A 47 25.35 -13.46 5.21
C LEU A 47 23.88 -13.81 5.38
N SER A 48 23.37 -13.93 6.61
CA SER A 48 21.94 -14.14 6.85
C SER A 48 21.10 -12.93 6.47
N GLN A 49 21.57 -11.71 6.74
CA GLN A 49 20.88 -10.48 6.36
C GLN A 49 20.88 -10.30 4.84
N GLN A 50 22.02 -10.52 4.19
CA GLN A 50 22.11 -10.47 2.73
C GLN A 50 21.25 -11.54 2.04
N SER A 51 21.19 -12.74 2.61
CA SER A 51 20.32 -13.81 2.11
C SER A 51 18.84 -13.46 2.31
N TYR A 52 18.49 -12.84 3.43
CA TYR A 52 17.12 -12.40 3.72
C TYR A 52 16.67 -11.29 2.76
N ALA A 53 17.50 -10.27 2.55
CA ALA A 53 17.26 -9.20 1.58
C ALA A 53 17.14 -9.72 0.13
N GLN A 54 17.98 -10.67 -0.27
CA GLN A 54 17.87 -11.34 -1.58
C GLN A 54 16.64 -12.24 -1.70
N LEU A 55 16.22 -12.91 -0.62
CA LEU A 55 15.00 -13.71 -0.64
C LEU A 55 13.77 -12.82 -0.81
N HIS A 56 13.76 -11.67 -0.13
CA HIS A 56 12.66 -10.70 -0.17
C HIS A 56 12.50 -10.09 -1.57
N SER A 57 13.60 -9.67 -2.21
CA SER A 57 13.59 -9.12 -3.57
C SER A 57 13.30 -10.15 -4.66
N ASN A 58 13.73 -11.41 -4.48
CA ASN A 58 13.38 -12.50 -5.40
C ASN A 58 11.95 -13.02 -5.20
N MET A 59 11.39 -12.91 -3.99
CA MET A 59 10.00 -13.30 -3.72
C MET A 59 8.99 -12.33 -4.32
N SER A 60 9.26 -11.02 -4.30
CA SER A 60 8.41 -10.03 -4.96
C SER A 60 8.38 -10.20 -6.48
N SER A 61 9.50 -10.57 -7.11
CA SER A 61 9.56 -10.71 -8.58
C SER A 61 9.02 -12.04 -9.13
N ARG A 62 8.94 -13.12 -8.32
CA ARG A 62 8.62 -14.48 -8.84
C ARG A 62 7.19 -14.99 -8.61
N TRP A 63 6.37 -14.35 -7.77
CA TRP A 63 5.14 -14.98 -7.26
C TRP A 63 3.83 -14.24 -7.53
N HIS A 64 3.80 -13.24 -8.41
CA HIS A 64 2.55 -12.55 -8.71
C HIS A 64 1.95 -13.16 -9.97
N LYS A 65 0.82 -13.84 -9.79
CA LYS A 65 -0.05 -14.18 -10.92
C LYS A 65 -0.78 -12.91 -11.30
N GLU A 66 -0.32 -12.29 -12.37
CA GLU A 66 -1.03 -11.21 -13.00
C GLU A 66 -2.23 -11.78 -13.75
N TYR A 67 -3.43 -11.38 -13.34
CA TYR A 67 -4.65 -11.69 -14.08
C TYR A 67 -4.86 -10.58 -15.12
N THR A 68 -4.19 -10.69 -16.27
CA THR A 68 -4.64 -10.01 -17.47
C THR A 68 -5.77 -10.84 -18.07
N SER A 69 -6.95 -10.24 -18.25
CA SER A 69 -8.07 -10.94 -18.85
C SER A 69 -7.98 -10.79 -20.37
N PRO A 70 -7.79 -11.86 -21.15
CA PRO A 70 -8.37 -11.93 -22.48
C PRO A 70 -9.52 -12.93 -22.39
N VAL A 71 -10.52 -12.64 -21.54
CA VAL A 71 -11.83 -13.29 -21.71
C VAL A 71 -12.41 -12.71 -23.01
N PRO A 72 -12.68 -13.52 -24.04
CA PRO A 72 -13.25 -13.03 -25.30
C PRO A 72 -14.53 -12.23 -25.01
N GLY A 73 -14.58 -10.98 -25.47
CA GLY A 73 -15.69 -10.03 -25.21
C GLY A 73 -15.52 -9.14 -23.97
N ALA A 74 -14.48 -9.31 -23.15
CA ALA A 74 -14.20 -8.43 -22.02
C ALA A 74 -13.79 -7.01 -22.46
N GLU A 75 -13.09 -6.89 -23.59
CA GLU A 75 -12.77 -5.57 -24.18
C GLU A 75 -14.04 -4.88 -24.66
N ASP A 76 -14.93 -5.58 -25.37
CA ASP A 76 -16.24 -5.04 -25.80
C ASP A 76 -17.08 -4.61 -24.59
N PHE A 77 -17.05 -5.37 -23.50
CA PHE A 77 -17.70 -5.01 -22.24
C PHE A 77 -17.08 -3.77 -21.60
N ALA A 78 -15.75 -3.71 -21.48
CA ALA A 78 -15.03 -2.59 -20.90
C ALA A 78 -15.30 -1.29 -21.69
N HIS A 79 -15.29 -1.37 -23.02
CA HIS A 79 -15.64 -0.26 -23.90
C HIS A 79 -17.10 0.17 -23.72
N THR A 80 -18.02 -0.79 -23.64
CA THR A 80 -19.43 -0.51 -23.37
C THR A 80 -19.59 0.25 -22.07
N VAL A 81 -19.04 -0.25 -20.97
CA VAL A 81 -19.10 0.40 -19.66
C VAL A 81 -18.55 1.82 -19.79
N ALA A 82 -17.33 1.99 -20.32
CA ALA A 82 -16.75 3.33 -20.47
C ALA A 82 -17.63 4.29 -21.29
N ASP A 83 -18.24 3.82 -22.38
CA ASP A 83 -19.09 4.62 -23.28
C ASP A 83 -20.39 5.11 -22.63
N MET A 84 -20.85 4.46 -21.57
CA MET A 84 -22.04 4.88 -20.81
C MET A 84 -21.79 6.17 -20.03
N TRP A 85 -20.64 6.27 -19.36
CA TRP A 85 -20.31 7.42 -18.53
C TRP A 85 -19.54 8.49 -19.27
N ARG A 86 -18.87 8.17 -20.39
CA ARG A 86 -18.00 9.11 -21.13
C ARG A 86 -18.64 10.48 -21.40
N PRO A 87 -19.92 10.61 -21.79
CA PRO A 87 -20.52 11.93 -22.04
C PRO A 87 -20.72 12.79 -20.79
N TYR A 88 -20.64 12.20 -19.60
CA TYR A 88 -20.93 12.82 -18.31
C TYR A 88 -19.67 13.04 -17.45
N ILE A 89 -18.51 12.61 -17.94
CA ILE A 89 -17.23 12.86 -17.26
C ILE A 89 -17.00 14.37 -17.20
N HIS A 90 -16.58 14.84 -16.02
CA HIS A 90 -16.20 16.23 -15.85
C HIS A 90 -14.85 16.52 -16.51
N ASP A 91 -14.71 17.69 -17.12
CA ASP A 91 -13.43 18.14 -17.64
C ASP A 91 -12.41 18.31 -16.51
N ALA A 92 -11.13 18.00 -16.79
CA ALA A 92 -10.05 18.18 -15.81
C ALA A 92 -9.82 19.66 -15.44
N ASP A 93 -10.31 20.61 -16.26
CA ASP A 93 -10.13 22.05 -16.07
C ASP A 93 -11.32 22.74 -15.36
N ILE A 94 -12.34 22.01 -14.89
CA ILE A 94 -13.47 22.62 -14.20
C ILE A 94 -13.00 23.43 -12.98
N ALA A 95 -13.48 24.68 -12.86
CA ALA A 95 -13.05 25.59 -11.79
C ALA A 95 -13.68 25.26 -10.42
N ASN A 96 -14.95 24.87 -10.44
CA ASN A 96 -15.73 24.61 -9.25
C ASN A 96 -16.43 23.26 -9.38
N TYR A 97 -16.47 22.52 -8.29
CA TYR A 97 -17.20 21.27 -8.19
C TYR A 97 -18.03 21.24 -6.91
N THR A 98 -19.26 20.72 -7.01
CA THR A 98 -20.11 20.46 -5.86
C THR A 98 -20.34 18.96 -5.77
N THR A 99 -19.92 18.36 -4.67
CA THR A 99 -20.08 16.91 -4.45
C THR A 99 -21.54 16.51 -4.24
N LYS A 100 -21.87 15.23 -4.38
CA LYS A 100 -23.18 14.64 -4.06
C LYS A 100 -23.61 14.87 -2.61
N PHE A 101 -22.64 15.19 -1.73
CA PHE A 101 -22.87 15.57 -0.33
C PHE A 101 -23.04 17.08 -0.12
N GLY A 102 -23.10 17.88 -1.19
CA GLY A 102 -23.32 19.33 -1.15
C GLY A 102 -22.09 20.15 -0.75
N ARG A 103 -20.88 19.60 -0.87
CA ARG A 103 -19.63 20.30 -0.53
C ARG A 103 -19.06 20.97 -1.77
N ASN A 104 -18.67 22.24 -1.63
CA ASN A 104 -18.14 23.05 -2.72
C ASN A 104 -16.61 23.08 -2.67
N TYR A 105 -16.00 22.83 -3.82
CA TYR A 105 -14.56 22.86 -4.03
C TYR A 105 -14.24 23.82 -5.17
N THR A 106 -13.16 24.58 -5.01
CA THR A 106 -12.61 25.48 -6.02
C THR A 106 -11.12 25.22 -6.13
N ILE A 107 -10.62 25.02 -7.34
CA ILE A 107 -9.18 24.87 -7.60
C ILE A 107 -8.59 26.25 -7.87
N ASP A 108 -7.53 26.59 -7.13
CA ASP A 108 -6.70 27.76 -7.42
C ASP A 108 -5.98 27.56 -8.76
N GLU A 109 -6.06 28.55 -9.67
CA GLU A 109 -5.42 28.47 -10.99
C GLU A 109 -3.91 28.17 -10.89
N SER A 110 -3.23 28.63 -9.84
CA SER A 110 -1.81 28.35 -9.59
C SER A 110 -1.51 26.88 -9.28
N ARG A 111 -2.53 26.09 -8.94
CA ARG A 111 -2.40 24.66 -8.68
C ARG A 111 -2.61 23.79 -9.91
N ARG A 112 -3.12 24.35 -11.02
CA ARG A 112 -3.40 23.58 -12.23
C ARG A 112 -2.13 23.13 -12.92
N VAL A 113 -1.90 21.82 -12.89
CA VAL A 113 -0.78 21.14 -13.53
C VAL A 113 -1.27 20.08 -14.49
N TRP A 114 -2.47 19.51 -14.29
CA TRP A 114 -2.98 18.38 -15.06
C TRP A 114 -4.01 18.83 -16.12
N ASP A 115 -3.52 19.32 -17.26
CA ASP A 115 -4.35 19.85 -18.36
C ASP A 115 -4.70 18.83 -19.45
N ARG A 116 -4.25 17.57 -19.31
CA ARG A 116 -4.47 16.49 -20.28
C ARG A 116 -4.85 15.20 -19.57
N PRO A 117 -5.75 14.39 -20.19
CA PRO A 117 -6.00 13.04 -19.70
C PRO A 117 -4.72 12.22 -19.68
N LEU A 118 -4.42 11.62 -18.53
CA LEU A 118 -3.27 10.75 -18.32
C LEU A 118 -3.54 9.35 -18.88
N GLY A 119 -4.79 8.89 -18.86
CA GLY A 119 -5.19 7.60 -19.41
C GLY A 119 -4.26 6.46 -18.94
N LYS A 120 -3.61 5.77 -19.88
CA LYS A 120 -2.77 4.60 -19.61
C LYS A 120 -1.46 4.89 -18.85
N ASP A 121 -1.13 6.16 -18.61
CA ASP A 121 -0.05 6.53 -17.70
C ASP A 121 -0.40 6.26 -16.22
N VAL A 122 -1.70 6.13 -15.90
CA VAL A 122 -2.22 5.84 -14.56
C VAL A 122 -2.61 4.37 -14.44
N LEU A 123 -2.12 3.74 -13.38
CA LEU A 123 -2.60 2.44 -12.91
C LEU A 123 -3.45 2.61 -11.64
N ILE A 124 -4.71 2.20 -11.70
CA ILE A 124 -5.51 1.89 -10.52
C ILE A 124 -5.17 0.47 -10.06
N LEU A 125 -4.65 0.33 -8.84
CA LEU A 125 -4.05 -0.90 -8.34
C LEU A 125 -4.79 -1.41 -7.11
N ASP A 126 -5.33 -2.63 -7.22
CA ASP A 126 -5.76 -3.43 -6.08
C ASP A 126 -4.68 -4.48 -5.75
N VAL A 127 -4.36 -4.62 -4.47
CA VAL A 127 -3.46 -5.66 -3.98
C VAL A 127 -4.12 -6.37 -2.80
N ASP A 128 -4.27 -7.69 -2.90
CA ASP A 128 -4.76 -8.48 -1.77
C ASP A 128 -4.11 -9.86 -1.75
N THR A 129 -3.95 -10.42 -0.55
CA THR A 129 -3.54 -11.81 -0.37
C THR A 129 -4.71 -12.79 -0.41
N ARG A 130 -5.94 -12.26 -0.42
CA ARG A 130 -7.22 -12.95 -0.46
C ARG A 130 -7.89 -12.67 -1.80
N LEU A 131 -8.19 -13.73 -2.53
CA LEU A 131 -9.15 -13.67 -3.63
C LEU A 131 -10.50 -14.12 -3.09
N ASP A 132 -11.52 -13.28 -3.26
CA ASP A 132 -12.89 -13.70 -3.01
C ASP A 132 -13.29 -14.61 -4.18
N ASP A 133 -13.74 -15.84 -3.89
CA ASP A 133 -14.34 -16.74 -4.89
C ASP A 133 -15.87 -16.66 -4.76
N PRO A 134 -16.56 -15.91 -5.63
CA PRO A 134 -18.01 -15.80 -5.57
C PRO A 134 -18.73 -17.11 -5.98
N GLY A 135 -18.01 -18.12 -6.49
CA GLY A 135 -18.60 -19.32 -7.10
C GLY A 135 -19.44 -18.99 -8.34
N ARG A 136 -20.33 -19.92 -8.75
CA ARG A 136 -21.25 -19.73 -9.89
C ARG A 136 -22.48 -18.90 -9.53
N GLY A 137 -22.91 -17.96 -10.38
CA GLY A 137 -24.12 -17.13 -10.22
C GLY A 137 -23.87 -15.65 -10.54
N SER A 138 -24.91 -14.81 -10.48
CA SER A 138 -24.77 -13.36 -10.70
C SER A 138 -23.83 -12.73 -9.66
N ILE A 139 -22.84 -11.96 -10.15
CA ILE A 139 -21.87 -11.26 -9.30
C ILE A 139 -22.57 -10.28 -8.35
N MET A 140 -23.65 -9.64 -8.80
CA MET A 140 -24.41 -8.65 -8.05
C MET A 140 -25.14 -9.24 -6.84
N GLN A 141 -25.61 -10.49 -6.94
CA GLN A 141 -26.29 -11.17 -5.84
C GLN A 141 -25.32 -11.67 -4.76
N LYS A 142 -24.03 -11.73 -5.06
CA LYS A 142 -22.98 -12.27 -4.18
C LYS A 142 -21.90 -11.26 -3.86
N LEU A 143 -22.19 -9.98 -4.01
CA LEU A 143 -21.25 -8.91 -3.70
C LEU A 143 -20.83 -8.99 -2.23
N THR A 144 -19.55 -9.28 -2.02
CA THR A 144 -18.88 -8.96 -0.76
C THR A 144 -18.51 -7.48 -0.77
N PRO A 145 -18.37 -6.83 0.41
CA PRO A 145 -17.87 -5.46 0.47
C PRO A 145 -16.57 -5.23 -0.31
N ARG A 146 -15.64 -6.20 -0.18
CA ARG A 146 -14.35 -6.14 -0.85
C ARG A 146 -14.46 -6.28 -2.37
N LEU A 147 -15.29 -7.20 -2.86
CA LEU A 147 -15.55 -7.31 -4.29
C LEU A 147 -16.22 -6.03 -4.81
N ALA A 148 -17.12 -5.43 -4.04
CA ALA A 148 -17.78 -4.19 -4.41
C ALA A 148 -16.78 -3.03 -4.56
N GLY A 149 -15.84 -2.87 -3.62
CA GLY A 149 -14.80 -1.85 -3.73
C GLY A 149 -13.88 -2.06 -4.94
N ARG A 150 -13.42 -3.28 -5.18
CA ARG A 150 -12.59 -3.58 -6.37
C ARG A 150 -13.32 -3.32 -7.69
N LEU A 151 -14.62 -3.66 -7.76
CA LEU A 151 -15.44 -3.35 -8.93
C LEU A 151 -15.63 -1.84 -9.11
N ASN A 152 -15.78 -1.08 -8.02
CA ASN A 152 -15.77 0.38 -8.08
C ASN A 152 -14.46 0.92 -8.66
N HIS A 153 -13.30 0.41 -8.20
CA HIS A 153 -11.98 0.80 -8.73
C HIS A 153 -11.85 0.48 -10.22
N TYR A 154 -12.28 -0.72 -10.62
CA TYR A 154 -12.26 -1.14 -12.02
C TYR A 154 -13.14 -0.25 -12.89
N ILE A 155 -14.37 0.04 -12.48
CA ILE A 155 -15.27 0.93 -13.22
C ILE A 155 -14.69 2.34 -13.30
N TYR A 156 -14.14 2.89 -12.22
CA TYR A 156 -13.48 4.19 -12.23
C TYR A 156 -12.34 4.23 -13.26
N ALA A 157 -11.48 3.20 -13.30
CA ALA A 157 -10.42 3.09 -14.30
C ALA A 157 -10.97 3.05 -15.73
N LEU A 158 -12.07 2.32 -15.97
CA LEU A 158 -12.70 2.24 -17.27
C LEU A 158 -13.29 3.58 -17.73
N ILE A 159 -13.98 4.29 -16.84
CA ILE A 159 -14.59 5.61 -17.12
C ILE A 159 -13.51 6.56 -17.65
N HIS A 160 -12.36 6.64 -16.98
CA HIS A 160 -11.31 7.62 -17.30
C HIS A 160 -10.22 7.10 -18.25
N GLY A 161 -10.33 5.85 -18.72
CA GLY A 161 -9.35 5.24 -19.62
C GLY A 161 -8.01 4.90 -18.97
N TYR A 162 -7.97 4.82 -17.64
CA TYR A 162 -6.80 4.36 -16.87
C TYR A 162 -6.58 2.86 -17.07
N ASP A 163 -5.41 2.37 -16.66
CA ASP A 163 -5.20 0.93 -16.47
C ASP A 163 -5.70 0.48 -15.11
N TYR A 164 -6.11 -0.79 -15.03
CA TYR A 164 -6.51 -1.45 -13.78
C TYR A 164 -5.78 -2.77 -13.63
N ARG A 165 -5.27 -3.05 -12.44
CA ARG A 165 -4.73 -4.37 -12.10
C ARG A 165 -5.17 -4.80 -10.71
N LEU A 166 -5.56 -6.07 -10.60
CA LEU A 166 -5.70 -6.78 -9.34
C LEU A 166 -4.54 -7.75 -9.18
N ILE A 167 -3.67 -7.49 -8.21
CA ILE A 167 -2.55 -8.37 -7.86
C ILE A 167 -2.96 -9.28 -6.71
N HIS A 168 -2.95 -10.59 -6.96
CA HIS A 168 -2.98 -11.58 -5.89
C HIS A 168 -1.59 -11.73 -5.29
N ALA A 169 -1.32 -10.98 -4.22
CA ALA A 169 -0.03 -11.00 -3.55
C ALA A 169 0.18 -12.28 -2.73
N PRO A 170 1.42 -12.79 -2.62
CA PRO A 170 1.75 -13.87 -1.72
C PRO A 170 1.60 -13.40 -0.28
N LYS A 171 1.40 -14.36 0.62
CA LYS A 171 1.44 -14.07 2.05
C LYS A 171 2.89 -13.99 2.52
N TYR A 172 3.26 -12.88 3.16
CA TYR A 172 4.54 -12.78 3.86
C TYR A 172 4.38 -13.36 5.26
N TRP A 173 5.17 -14.38 5.61
CA TRP A 173 5.05 -15.04 6.92
C TRP A 173 5.72 -14.24 8.05
N PHE A 174 6.64 -13.33 7.71
CA PHE A 174 7.47 -12.54 8.62
C PHE A 174 6.98 -11.10 8.84
N ARG A 175 5.80 -10.73 8.31
CA ARG A 175 5.16 -9.44 8.57
C ARG A 175 3.65 -9.54 8.33
N HIS A 176 2.91 -8.55 8.82
CA HIS A 176 1.48 -8.45 8.59
C HIS A 176 1.13 -8.31 7.11
N GLN A 177 -0.05 -8.80 6.70
CA GLN A 177 -0.41 -8.88 5.29
C GLN A 177 -0.69 -7.53 4.63
N THR A 178 -0.86 -6.47 5.41
CA THR A 178 -1.01 -5.10 4.89
C THR A 178 0.27 -4.58 4.24
N TRP A 179 1.43 -5.11 4.63
CA TRP A 179 2.73 -4.77 4.03
C TRP A 179 2.87 -5.15 2.55
N VAL A 180 2.01 -6.02 2.01
CA VAL A 180 2.16 -6.49 0.62
C VAL A 180 1.98 -5.38 -0.40
N LYS A 181 1.18 -4.34 -0.09
CA LYS A 181 0.91 -3.24 -1.03
C LYS A 181 2.15 -2.40 -1.35
N VAL A 182 3.06 -2.22 -0.39
CA VAL A 182 4.26 -1.39 -0.56
C VAL A 182 5.17 -1.89 -1.69
N PRO A 183 5.65 -3.15 -1.69
CA PRO A 183 6.45 -3.66 -2.81
C PRO A 183 5.65 -3.76 -4.12
N MET A 184 4.33 -3.91 -4.08
CA MET A 184 3.50 -4.00 -5.29
C MET A 184 3.35 -2.65 -5.98
N MET A 185 3.18 -1.58 -5.21
CA MET A 185 3.19 -0.22 -5.74
C MET A 185 4.54 0.08 -6.39
N ARG A 186 5.65 -0.22 -5.69
CA ARG A 186 7.01 -0.05 -6.23
C ARG A 186 7.22 -0.82 -7.54
N GLU A 187 6.83 -2.09 -7.60
CA GLU A 187 6.99 -2.89 -8.82
C GLU A 187 6.18 -2.31 -9.98
N SER A 188 4.96 -1.82 -9.69
CA SER A 188 4.08 -1.24 -10.70
C SER A 188 4.61 0.07 -11.28
N LEU A 189 5.30 0.89 -10.48
CA LEU A 189 5.92 2.14 -10.93
C LEU A 189 6.99 1.94 -12.02
N LYS A 190 7.52 0.73 -12.20
CA LYS A 190 8.44 0.45 -13.33
C LYS A 190 7.79 0.57 -14.70
N SER A 191 6.46 0.47 -14.79
CA SER A 191 5.71 0.46 -16.04
C SER A 191 4.71 1.61 -16.19
N TYR A 192 4.47 2.37 -15.12
CA TYR A 192 3.45 3.41 -15.07
C TYR A 192 4.01 4.71 -14.52
N LYS A 193 3.52 5.84 -15.03
CA LYS A 193 3.89 7.15 -14.49
C LYS A 193 3.23 7.37 -13.13
N PHE A 194 2.00 6.90 -12.95
CA PHE A 194 1.26 6.98 -11.71
C PHE A 194 0.74 5.60 -11.28
N VAL A 195 0.85 5.32 -9.99
CA VAL A 195 0.18 4.18 -9.36
C VAL A 195 -0.71 4.73 -8.26
N VAL A 196 -2.01 4.44 -8.36
CA VAL A 196 -3.03 4.76 -7.36
C VAL A 196 -3.49 3.47 -6.72
N PHE A 197 -3.04 3.24 -5.49
CA PHE A 197 -3.45 2.09 -4.70
C PHE A 197 -4.67 2.43 -3.85
N LEU A 198 -5.60 1.48 -3.75
CA LEU A 198 -6.73 1.55 -2.84
C LEU A 198 -6.89 0.24 -2.04
N ASP A 199 -7.16 0.35 -0.75
CA ASP A 199 -7.70 -0.76 0.02
C ASP A 199 -9.12 -1.07 -0.48
N SER A 200 -9.53 -2.34 -0.45
CA SER A 200 -10.83 -2.76 -1.02
C SER A 200 -12.08 -2.20 -0.30
N ASP A 201 -11.90 -1.56 0.84
CA ASP A 201 -12.93 -0.83 1.59
C ASP A 201 -12.76 0.69 1.51
N ALA A 202 -11.82 1.19 0.70
CA ALA A 202 -11.86 2.53 0.13
C ALA A 202 -12.53 2.48 -1.25
N ILE A 203 -13.28 3.52 -1.64
CA ILE A 203 -13.93 3.59 -2.96
C ILE A 203 -13.98 5.03 -3.49
N PHE A 204 -14.06 5.19 -4.81
CA PHE A 204 -14.41 6.46 -5.44
C PHE A 204 -15.92 6.70 -5.36
N VAL A 205 -16.32 7.76 -4.67
CA VAL A 205 -17.75 8.12 -4.47
C VAL A 205 -18.25 9.16 -5.47
N GLU A 206 -17.33 9.81 -6.19
CA GLU A 206 -17.55 10.78 -7.26
C GLU A 206 -16.90 10.29 -8.57
N PRO A 207 -17.38 9.18 -9.16
CA PRO A 207 -16.65 8.45 -10.20
C PRO A 207 -16.53 9.21 -11.54
N LEU A 208 -17.29 10.28 -11.72
CA LEU A 208 -17.23 11.15 -12.90
C LEU A 208 -16.15 12.24 -12.81
N VAL A 209 -15.52 12.41 -11.64
CA VAL A 209 -14.43 13.38 -11.45
C VAL A 209 -13.09 12.72 -11.80
N PRO A 210 -12.33 13.27 -12.77
CA PRO A 210 -11.06 12.71 -13.18
C PRO A 210 -9.98 12.87 -12.10
N LEU A 211 -9.04 11.92 -12.05
CA LEU A 211 -7.93 11.92 -11.09
C LEU A 211 -7.03 13.15 -11.27
N GLU A 212 -6.86 13.62 -12.49
CA GLU A 212 -6.15 14.84 -12.86
C GLU A 212 -6.66 16.05 -12.06
N TRP A 213 -7.98 16.21 -12.02
CA TRP A 213 -8.63 17.28 -11.26
C TRP A 213 -8.43 17.10 -9.75
N LEU A 214 -8.55 15.87 -9.25
CA LEU A 214 -8.30 15.57 -7.84
C LEU A 214 -6.85 15.85 -7.43
N MET A 215 -5.89 15.53 -8.30
CA MET A 215 -4.48 15.82 -8.09
C MET A 215 -4.20 17.32 -8.07
N ASP A 216 -4.82 18.11 -8.95
CA ASP A 216 -4.75 19.58 -8.90
C ASP A 216 -5.35 20.13 -7.59
N LEU A 217 -6.50 19.58 -7.17
CA LEU A 217 -7.17 19.98 -5.93
C LEU A 217 -6.26 19.76 -4.71
N TRP A 218 -5.65 18.58 -4.62
CA TRP A 218 -4.79 18.18 -3.50
C TRP A 218 -3.37 18.72 -3.58
N GLY A 219 -2.99 19.33 -4.70
CA GLY A 219 -1.67 19.91 -4.90
C GLY A 219 -0.59 18.88 -5.22
N VAL A 220 -0.96 17.75 -5.84
CA VAL A 220 -0.01 16.77 -6.38
C VAL A 220 0.69 17.39 -7.59
N LYS A 221 2.01 17.56 -7.49
CA LYS A 221 2.83 18.22 -8.50
C LYS A 221 3.55 17.20 -9.35
N ASN A 222 3.59 17.45 -10.67
CA ASN A 222 4.32 16.62 -11.60
C ASN A 222 5.83 16.64 -11.26
N GLU A 223 6.44 15.47 -11.22
CA GLU A 223 7.89 15.22 -11.04
C GLU A 223 8.42 15.45 -9.62
N THR A 224 7.80 16.29 -8.81
CA THR A 224 8.24 16.52 -7.42
C THR A 224 7.51 15.65 -6.41
N THR A 225 6.20 15.41 -6.58
CA THR A 225 5.43 14.62 -5.62
C THR A 225 5.75 13.13 -5.76
N LEU A 226 6.30 12.54 -4.71
CA LEU A 226 6.61 11.11 -4.61
C LEU A 226 5.36 10.32 -4.23
N ALA A 227 4.67 10.80 -3.20
CA ALA A 227 3.44 10.20 -2.71
C ALA A 227 2.46 11.24 -2.17
N ALA A 228 1.17 11.01 -2.42
CA ALA A 228 0.07 11.71 -1.78
C ALA A 228 -0.84 10.70 -1.09
N MET A 229 -1.16 10.97 0.18
CA MET A 229 -1.97 10.07 1.02
C MET A 229 -2.87 10.89 1.92
N ALA A 230 -4.02 10.34 2.26
CA ALA A 230 -4.98 11.04 3.09
C ALA A 230 -4.55 11.11 4.55
N ILE A 231 -4.75 12.24 5.20
CA ILE A 231 -4.55 12.36 6.65
C ILE A 231 -5.51 11.39 7.35
N ASP A 232 -5.05 10.68 8.39
CA ASP A 232 -5.92 9.80 9.16
C ASP A 232 -6.87 10.60 10.07
N LEU A 233 -7.84 9.92 10.69
CA LEU A 233 -8.71 10.53 11.67
C LEU A 233 -7.87 11.03 12.86
N ASP A 234 -8.20 12.23 13.36
CA ASP A 234 -7.56 12.82 14.54
C ASP A 234 -7.99 12.10 15.83
N GLU A 235 -7.41 10.93 16.05
CA GLU A 235 -7.60 10.12 17.25
C GLU A 235 -6.25 9.83 17.92
N PRO A 236 -6.19 9.69 19.26
CA PRO A 236 -4.94 9.47 19.98
C PRO A 236 -4.09 8.30 19.50
N SER A 237 -4.70 7.26 18.92
CA SER A 237 -4.00 6.10 18.36
C SER A 237 -3.35 6.35 17.00
N ASN A 238 -3.68 7.46 16.34
CA ASN A 238 -3.23 7.79 14.98
C ASN A 238 -2.13 8.86 14.99
N TYR A 239 -1.42 9.02 16.11
CA TYR A 239 -0.27 9.90 16.23
C TYR A 239 1.01 9.08 16.24
N ASP A 240 2.02 9.56 15.53
CA ASP A 240 3.37 9.03 15.65
C ASP A 240 4.08 9.53 16.93
N SER A 241 5.31 9.07 17.15
CA SER A 241 6.08 9.48 18.35
C SER A 241 6.43 10.97 18.38
N ARG A 242 6.36 11.66 17.24
CA ARG A 242 6.64 13.10 17.10
C ARG A 242 5.38 13.95 17.23
N GLY A 243 4.23 13.35 17.49
CA GLY A 243 2.97 14.06 17.72
C GLY A 243 2.32 14.59 16.45
N ASN A 244 2.61 14.01 15.28
CA ASN A 244 1.90 14.32 14.05
C ASN A 244 0.96 13.17 13.67
N ILE A 245 -0.23 13.53 13.19
CA ILE A 245 -1.23 12.57 12.71
C ILE A 245 -0.61 11.73 11.57
N MET A 246 -0.82 10.42 11.62
CA MET A 246 -0.43 9.47 10.58
C MET A 246 -1.23 9.74 9.30
N TRP A 247 -0.70 9.31 8.16
CA TRP A 247 -1.45 9.34 6.91
C TRP A 247 -1.98 7.94 6.63
N ASN A 248 -3.25 7.84 6.24
CA ASN A 248 -3.89 6.59 5.92
C ASN A 248 -3.35 6.02 4.60
N THR A 249 -2.87 4.78 4.63
CA THR A 249 -2.28 4.10 3.47
C THR A 249 -3.29 3.24 2.71
N GLY A 250 -4.59 3.42 2.97
CA GLY A 250 -5.67 2.80 2.22
C GLY A 250 -6.02 3.54 0.93
N PHE A 251 -5.46 4.73 0.72
CA PHE A 251 -5.48 5.45 -0.54
C PHE A 251 -4.13 6.13 -0.75
N VAL A 252 -3.39 5.71 -1.77
CA VAL A 252 -2.02 6.20 -2.04
C VAL A 252 -1.89 6.52 -3.52
N ILE A 253 -1.55 7.76 -3.85
CA ILE A 253 -1.14 8.16 -5.19
C ILE A 253 0.38 8.27 -5.17
N THR A 254 1.07 7.59 -6.08
CA THR A 254 2.53 7.70 -6.21
C THR A 254 2.93 7.98 -7.65
N GLN A 255 4.00 8.75 -7.83
CA GLN A 255 4.54 9.10 -9.14
C GLN A 255 5.90 8.45 -9.37
N GLN A 256 6.14 7.94 -10.57
CA GLN A 256 7.42 7.34 -10.93
C GLN A 256 8.54 8.38 -10.93
N SER A 257 9.56 8.12 -10.11
CA SER A 257 10.85 8.81 -10.13
C SER A 257 11.88 7.94 -9.41
N GLN A 258 13.17 8.20 -9.64
CA GLN A 258 14.22 7.53 -8.86
C GLN A 258 14.06 7.78 -7.35
N ARG A 259 13.66 8.99 -6.98
CA ARG A 259 13.44 9.39 -5.58
C ARG A 259 12.26 8.64 -4.95
N THR A 260 11.22 8.35 -5.74
CA THR A 260 10.09 7.51 -5.31
C THR A 260 10.53 6.06 -5.14
N ASP A 261 11.38 5.53 -6.03
CA ASP A 261 11.94 4.19 -5.90
C ASP A 261 12.78 4.05 -4.62
N ASP A 262 13.61 5.05 -4.31
CA ASP A 262 14.40 5.11 -3.07
C ASP A 262 13.46 5.11 -1.84
N MET A 263 12.40 5.93 -1.86
CA MET A 263 11.39 5.96 -0.78
C MET A 263 10.72 4.61 -0.55
N PHE A 264 10.33 3.92 -1.63
CA PHE A 264 9.76 2.59 -1.50
C PHE A 264 10.79 1.55 -1.03
N ASP A 265 12.07 1.68 -1.40
CA ASP A 265 13.12 0.80 -0.89
C ASP A 265 13.29 0.97 0.62
N SER A 266 13.38 2.20 1.11
CA SER A 266 13.39 2.50 2.54
C SER A 266 12.14 1.98 3.24
N TRP A 267 10.95 2.14 2.64
CA TRP A 267 9.70 1.66 3.22
C TRP A 267 9.62 0.12 3.28
N VAL A 268 9.93 -0.59 2.19
CA VAL A 268 9.91 -2.07 2.15
C VAL A 268 10.92 -2.67 3.13
N ASN A 269 12.09 -2.05 3.26
CA ASN A 269 13.18 -2.51 4.11
C ASN A 269 13.12 -1.99 5.55
N CYS A 270 12.20 -1.08 5.87
CA CYS A 270 12.05 -0.52 7.22
C CYS A 270 12.05 -1.62 8.31
N PRO A 271 11.30 -2.73 8.18
CA PRO A 271 11.33 -3.82 9.17
C PRO A 271 12.69 -4.52 9.40
N THR A 272 13.67 -4.33 8.53
CA THR A 272 15.00 -4.96 8.68
C THR A 272 15.86 -4.29 9.75
N ASP A 273 15.47 -3.11 10.25
CA ASP A 273 16.24 -2.25 11.16
C ASP A 273 17.62 -1.83 10.63
N GLU A 274 17.94 -2.04 9.34
CA GLU A 274 19.23 -1.65 8.76
C GLU A 274 19.34 -0.12 8.62
N GLU A 275 18.30 0.53 8.10
CA GLU A 275 18.24 1.98 7.91
C GLU A 275 17.61 2.68 9.12
N PHE A 276 16.52 2.11 9.66
CA PHE A 276 15.75 2.70 10.76
C PHE A 276 15.71 1.76 11.97
N PRO A 277 16.61 1.92 12.95
CA PRO A 277 16.61 1.09 14.15
C PRO A 277 15.27 1.14 14.89
N GLY A 278 14.63 -0.03 15.06
CA GLY A 278 13.38 -0.20 15.79
C GLY A 278 12.13 -0.22 14.89
N CYS A 279 12.27 -0.04 13.57
CA CYS A 279 11.15 -0.12 12.65
C CYS A 279 10.57 -1.54 12.51
N SER A 280 11.34 -2.59 12.86
CA SER A 280 10.84 -3.97 13.02
C SER A 280 9.64 -4.07 13.97
N HIS A 281 9.48 -3.09 14.89
CA HIS A 281 8.27 -2.98 15.72
C HIS A 281 6.98 -3.02 14.89
N TRP A 282 6.98 -2.41 13.71
CA TRP A 282 5.82 -2.29 12.83
C TRP A 282 5.61 -3.49 11.91
N GLU A 283 6.39 -4.58 12.04
CA GLU A 283 6.12 -5.82 11.31
C GLU A 283 4.71 -6.36 11.57
N TYR A 284 4.29 -6.33 12.84
CA TYR A 284 3.01 -6.86 13.31
C TYR A 284 2.25 -5.93 14.24
N SER A 285 2.87 -4.83 14.68
CA SER A 285 2.18 -3.85 15.51
C SER A 285 1.32 -2.97 14.62
N TRP A 286 0.07 -2.78 15.01
CA TRP A 286 -0.82 -1.81 14.37
C TRP A 286 -0.22 -0.40 14.48
N ALA A 287 -0.19 0.44 13.44
CA ALA A 287 -0.83 0.29 12.11
C ALA A 287 0.11 -0.23 11.00
N HIS A 288 1.13 -1.01 11.32
CA HIS A 288 2.01 -1.70 10.38
C HIS A 288 2.76 -0.76 9.41
N GLU A 289 2.71 -0.99 8.10
CA GLU A 289 3.35 -0.19 7.07
C GLU A 289 2.95 1.29 7.13
N GLN A 290 1.72 1.58 7.55
CA GLN A 290 1.24 2.95 7.76
C GLN A 290 2.00 3.64 8.90
N ALA A 291 2.13 2.96 10.03
CA ALA A 291 2.84 3.49 11.18
C ALA A 291 4.35 3.59 10.89
N ALA A 292 4.93 2.64 10.16
CA ALA A 292 6.31 2.71 9.68
C ALA A 292 6.55 3.93 8.79
N PHE A 293 5.63 4.23 7.87
CA PHE A 293 5.72 5.42 7.03
C PHE A 293 5.68 6.69 7.87
N ALA A 294 4.74 6.79 8.81
CA ALA A 294 4.55 7.95 9.66
C ALA A 294 5.70 8.16 10.66
N GLU A 295 6.24 7.10 11.24
CA GLU A 295 7.27 7.16 12.28
C GLU A 295 8.66 7.45 11.70
N TYR A 296 8.96 6.88 10.52
CA TYR A 296 10.30 6.89 9.93
C TYR A 296 10.32 7.55 8.55
N ILE A 297 9.65 6.93 7.56
CA ILE A 297 9.86 7.23 6.14
C ILE A 297 9.58 8.69 5.81
N ARG A 298 8.44 9.23 6.26
CA ARG A 298 8.05 10.62 5.92
C ARG A 298 9.05 11.68 6.35
N TYR A 299 9.95 11.36 7.27
CA TYR A 299 10.93 12.30 7.79
C TYR A 299 12.22 12.34 6.97
N GLU A 300 12.48 11.32 6.15
CA GLU A 300 13.61 11.29 5.21
C GLU A 300 13.28 11.89 3.84
N TYR A 301 11.98 11.96 3.50
CA TYR A 301 11.47 12.54 2.25
C TYR A 301 10.64 13.79 2.59
N ASN A 302 11.35 14.87 2.92
CA ASN A 302 10.75 16.08 3.47
C ASN A 302 11.06 17.34 2.64
N GLU A 303 11.56 17.17 1.41
CA GLU A 303 11.71 18.31 0.50
C GLU A 303 10.33 18.84 0.09
N THR A 304 10.31 20.10 -0.34
CA THR A 304 9.06 20.79 -0.73
C THR A 304 8.30 19.98 -1.77
N ASP A 305 7.02 19.74 -1.51
CA ASP A 305 6.09 19.03 -2.38
C ASP A 305 6.39 17.53 -2.64
N GLU A 306 7.39 16.91 -1.99
CA GLU A 306 7.68 15.47 -2.11
C GLU A 306 6.53 14.61 -1.55
N LEU A 307 6.01 14.98 -0.39
CA LEU A 307 4.93 14.28 0.29
C LEU A 307 3.73 15.21 0.47
N VAL A 308 2.61 14.84 -0.15
CA VAL A 308 1.41 15.67 -0.18
C VAL A 308 0.31 15.08 0.72
N PRO A 309 -0.05 15.75 1.83
CA PRO A 309 -1.18 15.32 2.64
C PRO A 309 -2.49 15.65 1.93
N ILE A 310 -3.31 14.64 1.67
CA ILE A 310 -4.66 14.82 1.17
C ILE A 310 -5.58 15.06 2.39
N PRO A 311 -6.46 16.09 2.38
CA PRO A 311 -7.41 16.29 3.46
C PRO A 311 -8.21 15.02 3.73
N SER A 312 -8.29 14.61 4.99
CA SER A 312 -9.05 13.42 5.39
C SER A 312 -10.51 13.54 4.95
N ASN A 313 -11.06 14.75 4.95
CA ASN A 313 -12.40 15.04 4.48
C ASN A 313 -12.66 14.75 2.99
N ASP A 314 -11.61 14.66 2.19
CA ASP A 314 -11.66 14.48 0.74
C ASP A 314 -11.42 13.02 0.35
N ALA A 315 -10.48 12.35 1.02
CA ALA A 315 -10.02 11.02 0.60
C ALA A 315 -9.87 9.98 1.72
N ASN A 316 -10.49 10.21 2.88
CA ASN A 316 -10.49 9.23 3.97
C ASN A 316 -11.78 9.27 4.80
N GLY A 317 -12.06 8.20 5.55
CA GLY A 317 -13.31 8.08 6.31
C GLY A 317 -14.53 8.09 5.40
N SER A 318 -15.72 8.37 5.93
CA SER A 318 -16.95 8.31 5.14
C SER A 318 -18.04 9.22 5.69
N PRO A 319 -19.02 9.64 4.86
CA PRO A 319 -20.09 10.53 5.29
C PRO A 319 -21.07 9.86 6.27
N TYR A 320 -20.95 8.54 6.47
CA TYR A 320 -21.77 7.74 7.37
C TYR A 320 -21.17 7.58 8.77
N ILE A 321 -20.00 8.18 9.03
CA ILE A 321 -19.43 8.28 10.38
C ILE A 321 -20.15 9.45 11.10
N PRO A 322 -20.63 9.28 12.36
CA PRO A 322 -21.39 10.30 13.07
C PRO A 322 -20.71 11.69 13.21
N GLN A 323 -21.56 12.72 13.36
CA GLN A 323 -21.41 14.17 13.11
C GLN A 323 -20.22 14.97 13.69
N ASN A 324 -19.26 14.36 14.40
CA ASN A 324 -18.02 15.06 14.79
C ASN A 324 -16.84 14.76 13.84
N ALA A 325 -17.04 13.94 12.80
CA ALA A 325 -15.99 13.50 11.90
C ALA A 325 -15.57 14.62 10.94
N THR A 326 -14.37 15.15 11.14
CA THR A 326 -13.62 15.98 10.19
C THR A 326 -13.14 15.21 8.95
N CYS A 327 -13.51 13.93 8.85
CA CYS A 327 -13.02 12.93 7.89
C CYS A 327 -14.21 12.28 7.15
N GLY A 328 -14.79 13.00 6.18
CA GLY A 328 -16.00 12.58 5.47
C GLY A 328 -15.82 11.89 4.12
N GLY A 329 -14.60 11.75 3.57
CA GLY A 329 -14.33 11.02 2.34
C GLY A 329 -15.12 11.48 1.10
N ALA A 330 -15.06 12.78 0.77
CA ALA A 330 -15.92 13.40 -0.24
C ALA A 330 -15.74 12.89 -1.67
N PHE A 331 -14.53 12.44 -2.03
CA PHE A 331 -14.18 11.90 -3.35
C PHE A 331 -13.75 10.44 -3.25
N VAL A 332 -12.97 10.11 -2.21
CA VAL A 332 -12.65 8.74 -1.83
C VAL A 332 -13.13 8.49 -0.40
N SER A 333 -14.05 7.53 -0.23
CA SER A 333 -14.56 7.13 1.08
C SER A 333 -13.95 5.81 1.53
N HIS A 334 -13.45 5.76 2.76
CA HIS A 334 -12.88 4.59 3.41
C HIS A 334 -13.81 4.06 4.53
N TYR A 335 -14.42 2.90 4.31
CA TYR A 335 -15.46 2.32 5.17
C TYR A 335 -14.91 1.33 6.22
N TRP A 336 -14.05 1.80 7.14
CA TRP A 336 -13.46 0.94 8.18
C TRP A 336 -14.49 0.14 9.00
N HIS A 337 -15.58 0.81 9.40
CA HIS A 337 -16.63 0.24 10.25
C HIS A 337 -17.89 -0.17 9.49
N SER A 338 -18.19 0.50 8.37
CA SER A 338 -19.44 0.34 7.61
C SER A 338 -19.20 -0.33 6.26
N LYS A 339 -18.44 -1.43 6.24
CA LYS A 339 -17.94 -2.06 5.00
C LYS A 339 -19.03 -2.32 3.95
N ASN A 340 -20.23 -2.71 4.37
CA ASN A 340 -21.35 -2.96 3.47
C ASN A 340 -21.79 -1.73 2.65
N GLN A 341 -21.40 -0.52 3.06
CA GLN A 341 -21.70 0.70 2.30
C GLN A 341 -21.04 0.70 0.92
N SER A 342 -19.88 0.05 0.75
CA SER A 342 -19.28 -0.16 -0.56
C SER A 342 -20.20 -0.85 -1.57
N ILE A 343 -21.07 -1.76 -1.09
CA ILE A 343 -22.08 -2.44 -1.94
C ILE A 343 -23.16 -1.43 -2.34
N THR A 344 -23.65 -0.64 -1.40
CA THR A 344 -24.66 0.40 -1.66
C THR A 344 -24.14 1.41 -2.68
N ASP A 345 -22.95 1.95 -2.50
CA ASP A 345 -22.36 2.93 -3.41
C ASP A 345 -22.05 2.33 -4.79
N LEU A 346 -21.67 1.05 -4.87
CA LEU A 346 -21.54 0.36 -6.15
C LEU A 346 -22.91 0.22 -6.86
N HIS A 347 -23.97 -0.12 -6.12
CA HIS A 347 -25.31 -0.19 -6.69
C HIS A 347 -25.77 1.18 -7.22
N GLU A 348 -25.50 2.26 -6.48
CA GLU A 348 -25.80 3.63 -6.92
C GLU A 348 -25.04 3.99 -8.20
N LEU A 349 -23.74 3.67 -8.28
CA LEU A 349 -22.93 3.88 -9.48
C LEU A 349 -23.53 3.15 -10.69
N VAL A 350 -23.81 1.84 -10.56
CA VAL A 350 -24.39 1.03 -11.64
C VAL A 350 -25.77 1.53 -12.06
N ALA A 351 -26.62 1.91 -11.10
CA ALA A 351 -27.95 2.47 -11.37
C ALA A 351 -27.88 3.83 -12.07
N GLY A 352 -26.90 4.67 -11.72
CA GLY A 352 -26.65 5.95 -12.39
C GLY A 352 -26.30 5.75 -13.86
N GLY A 353 -25.34 4.86 -14.17
CA GLY A 353 -24.99 4.53 -15.56
C GLY A 353 -26.16 3.97 -16.36
N LEU A 354 -26.97 3.09 -15.75
CA LEU A 354 -28.21 2.59 -16.35
C LEU A 354 -29.21 3.70 -16.69
N SER A 355 -29.34 4.69 -15.82
CA SER A 355 -30.26 5.81 -16.02
C SER A 355 -29.81 6.67 -17.22
N HIS A 356 -28.52 6.93 -17.35
CA HIS A 356 -27.95 7.64 -18.49
C HIS A 356 -28.20 6.93 -19.83
N GLU A 357 -28.01 5.60 -19.88
CA GLU A 357 -28.28 4.81 -21.10
C GLU A 357 -29.76 4.86 -21.53
N LEU A 358 -30.68 4.91 -20.56
CA LEU A 358 -32.12 5.06 -20.83
C LEU A 358 -32.45 6.46 -21.34
N GLU A 359 -31.85 7.50 -20.75
CA GLU A 359 -32.00 8.90 -21.19
C GLU A 359 -31.49 9.11 -22.62
N ASP A 360 -30.38 8.46 -22.98
CA ASP A 360 -29.77 8.54 -24.30
C ASP A 360 -30.44 7.65 -25.36
N GLY A 361 -31.49 6.90 -24.99
CA GLY A 361 -32.22 6.04 -25.91
C GLY A 361 -31.43 4.84 -26.43
N ARG A 362 -30.32 4.46 -25.76
CA ARG A 362 -29.44 3.36 -26.14
C ARG A 362 -29.96 1.98 -25.71
N GLY A 363 -31.00 1.95 -24.87
CA GLY A 363 -31.71 0.74 -24.44
C GLY A 363 -30.90 -0.05 -23.40
N GLY A 364 -31.35 -0.04 -22.14
CA GLY A 364 -30.64 -0.65 -20.98
C GLY A 364 -30.49 -2.18 -20.98
N ASP A 365 -30.68 -2.84 -22.12
CA ASP A 365 -30.71 -4.30 -22.28
C ASP A 365 -29.31 -4.94 -22.11
N LEU A 366 -28.23 -4.20 -22.45
CA LEU A 366 -26.86 -4.69 -22.33
C LEU A 366 -26.38 -4.75 -20.87
N MET A 367 -26.71 -3.75 -20.07
CA MET A 367 -26.40 -3.74 -18.63
C MET A 367 -27.24 -4.73 -17.83
N PHE A 368 -28.53 -4.89 -18.17
CA PHE A 368 -29.36 -5.96 -17.59
C PHE A 368 -28.72 -7.34 -17.84
N LYS A 369 -28.28 -7.59 -19.08
CA LYS A 369 -27.59 -8.85 -19.44
C LYS A 369 -26.22 -9.02 -18.76
N THR A 370 -25.55 -7.92 -18.43
CA THR A 370 -24.15 -8.01 -17.97
C THR A 370 -23.99 -8.01 -16.46
N PHE A 371 -24.81 -7.24 -15.74
CA PHE A 371 -24.76 -7.18 -14.27
C PHE A 371 -25.85 -8.03 -13.61
N LEU A 372 -27.02 -8.16 -14.24
CA LEU A 372 -28.21 -8.74 -13.60
C LEU A 372 -28.56 -10.15 -14.11
N ASP A 373 -28.14 -10.52 -15.32
CA ASP A 373 -28.42 -11.83 -15.90
C ASP A 373 -27.34 -12.86 -15.52
N GLU A 374 -27.76 -14.09 -15.25
CA GLU A 374 -26.91 -15.09 -14.57
C GLU A 374 -25.82 -15.69 -15.48
N HIS A 375 -25.84 -15.47 -16.80
CA HIS A 375 -25.06 -16.24 -17.77
C HIS A 375 -24.45 -15.42 -18.94
N PRO A 376 -23.43 -14.57 -18.72
CA PRO A 376 -22.66 -14.02 -19.85
C PRO A 376 -21.76 -15.08 -20.53
N PHE A 377 -21.46 -16.18 -19.83
CA PHE A 377 -20.40 -17.14 -20.24
C PHE A 377 -20.90 -18.53 -20.65
N ASP A 378 -22.20 -18.79 -20.68
CA ASP A 378 -22.76 -20.10 -21.04
C ASP A 378 -23.22 -20.18 -22.50
N ARG A 379 -22.36 -19.71 -23.41
CA ARG A 379 -22.41 -20.12 -24.82
C ARG A 379 -21.09 -20.79 -25.19
N ARG A 380 -20.94 -22.06 -24.80
CA ARG A 380 -20.26 -23.06 -25.62
C ARG A 380 -20.67 -24.47 -25.26
#